data_AF-A0A6A4GAW8-F1
#
_entry.id   AF-A0A6A4GAW8-F1
#
_cell.length_a   1.000
_cell.length_b   1.000
_cell.length_c   1.000
_cell.angle_alpha   90.00
_cell.angle_beta   90.00
_cell.angle_gamma   90.00
#
_symmetry.space_group_name_H-M   'P 1'
#
loop_
_entity.id
_entity.type
_entity.pdbx_description
1 polymer ?
#
loop_
_entity_poly.entity_id
_entity_poly.type
_entity_poly.pdbx_seq_one_letter_code
_entity_poly.pdbx_strand_id
1 'polypeptide(L)'
;VPTRWNTMYNVVDRAITLRQALDAICKSPELNVGRPTKRLKRFLLVDAEWDILEALLPVFKILYDATNYVSTSRYPMLHEVIPMMDILNKELETAFNNEKHPLVVRRGIQHALVVLDKYYSKVDYSLMWKTSM
;
A
#
# COMPACT_ATOMS: atom_id res chain seq x y z
N VAL A 1 -5.87 -8.34 11.20
CA VAL A 1 -5.73 -6.95 11.74
C VAL A 1 -7.08 -6.27 11.68
N PRO A 2 -7.57 -5.59 12.74
CA PRO A 2 -8.77 -4.76 12.62
C PRO A 2 -8.44 -3.55 11.73
N THR A 3 -8.67 -3.75 10.44
CA THR A 3 -8.93 -2.82 9.32
C THR A 3 -7.96 -1.67 9.02
N ARG A 4 -7.32 -1.02 10.00
CA ARG A 4 -6.66 0.28 9.77
C ARG A 4 -5.35 0.21 8.96
N TRP A 5 -4.54 -0.83 9.17
CA TRP A 5 -3.20 -0.89 8.59
C TRP A 5 -3.22 -1.26 7.10
N ASN A 6 -4.24 -2.02 6.69
CA ASN A 6 -4.44 -2.49 5.31
C ASN A 6 -5.51 -1.68 4.55
N THR A 7 -6.00 -0.58 5.12
CA THR A 7 -7.08 0.22 4.53
C THR A 7 -6.72 0.72 3.13
N MET A 8 -5.49 1.22 2.96
CA MET A 8 -5.10 1.84 1.70
C MET A 8 -5.10 0.86 0.52
N TYR A 9 -4.60 -0.37 0.72
CA TYR A 9 -4.70 -1.41 -0.29
C TYR A 9 -6.17 -1.66 -0.69
N ASN A 10 -7.02 -1.95 0.29
CA ASN A 10 -8.43 -2.26 0.05
C ASN A 10 -9.19 -1.10 -0.62
N VAL A 11 -8.88 0.15 -0.24
CA VAL A 11 -9.50 1.34 -0.83
C VAL A 11 -9.06 1.50 -2.28
N VAL A 12 -7.77 1.36 -2.58
CA VAL A 12 -7.25 1.53 -3.95
C VAL A 12 -7.75 0.41 -4.86
N ASP A 13 -7.68 -0.85 -4.41
CA ASP A 13 -8.22 -2.01 -5.13
C ASP A 13 -9.71 -1.82 -5.48
N ARG A 14 -10.49 -1.39 -4.49
CA ARG A 14 -11.92 -1.13 -4.70
C ARG A 14 -12.18 0.09 -5.57
N ALA A 15 -11.39 1.15 -5.44
CA ALA A 15 -11.53 2.36 -6.24
C ALA A 15 -11.26 2.09 -7.72
N ILE A 16 -10.20 1.33 -8.04
CA ILE A 16 -9.89 0.91 -9.41
C ILE A 16 -11.05 0.09 -9.99
N THR A 17 -11.56 -0.87 -9.22
CA THR A 17 -12.73 -1.69 -9.64
C THR A 17 -13.97 -0.84 -9.91
N LEU A 18 -14.16 0.25 -9.15
CA LEU A 18 -15.32 1.13 -9.25
C LEU A 18 -15.07 2.41 -10.07
N ARG A 19 -13.97 2.51 -10.83
CA ARG A 19 -13.56 3.72 -11.56
C ARG A 19 -14.71 4.36 -12.35
N GLN A 20 -15.43 3.59 -13.16
CA GLN A 20 -16.55 4.10 -13.96
C GLN A 20 -17.69 4.67 -13.10
N ALA A 21 -18.03 4.00 -12.00
CA ALA A 21 -19.07 4.46 -11.10
C ALA A 21 -18.65 5.73 -10.33
N LEU A 22 -17.40 5.78 -9.88
CA LEU A 22 -16.82 6.95 -9.22
C LEU A 22 -16.79 8.16 -10.17
N ASP A 23 -16.37 7.96 -11.41
CA ASP A 23 -16.40 9.00 -12.44
C ASP A 23 -17.82 9.51 -12.72
N ALA A 24 -18.79 8.60 -12.87
CA ALA A 24 -20.18 8.96 -13.11
C ALA A 24 -20.76 9.80 -11.95
N ILE A 25 -20.50 9.39 -10.70
CA ILE A 25 -20.93 10.10 -9.50
C ILE A 25 -20.25 11.48 -9.43
N CYS A 26 -18.95 11.57 -9.69
CA CYS A 26 -18.23 12.84 -9.64
C CYS A 26 -18.65 13.79 -10.77
N LYS A 27 -19.10 13.27 -11.92
CA LYS A 27 -19.61 14.05 -13.06
C LYS A 27 -21.11 14.36 -12.97
N SER A 28 -21.86 13.72 -12.07
CA SER A 28 -23.32 13.91 -11.94
C SER A 28 -23.68 15.38 -11.66
N PRO A 29 -24.55 16.01 -12.46
CA PRO A 29 -24.97 17.40 -12.25
C PRO A 29 -25.65 17.61 -10.90
N GLU A 30 -26.47 16.64 -10.46
CA GLU A 30 -27.26 16.70 -9.22
C GLU A 30 -26.38 16.82 -7.97
N LEU A 31 -25.24 16.11 -7.97
CA LEU A 31 -24.28 16.08 -6.86
C LEU A 31 -23.28 17.24 -6.92
N ASN A 32 -23.40 18.11 -7.93
CA ASN A 32 -22.52 19.24 -8.18
C ASN A 32 -23.24 20.60 -8.13
N VAL A 33 -24.38 20.67 -7.44
CA VAL A 33 -25.12 21.90 -7.17
C VAL A 33 -24.73 22.49 -5.80
N GLY A 34 -24.89 23.81 -5.63
CA GLY A 34 -24.69 24.49 -4.34
C GLY A 34 -23.24 24.83 -4.03
N ARG A 35 -22.86 24.82 -2.75
CA ARG A 35 -21.54 25.27 -2.28
C ARG A 35 -20.41 24.42 -2.87
N PRO A 36 -19.31 25.02 -3.38
CA PRO A 36 -18.18 24.27 -3.95
C PRO A 36 -17.62 23.17 -3.05
N THR A 37 -17.65 23.36 -1.73
CA THR A 37 -17.14 22.39 -0.75
C THR A 37 -17.96 21.11 -0.63
N LYS A 38 -19.20 21.09 -1.12
CA LYS A 38 -20.07 19.91 -1.14
C LYS A 38 -20.06 19.18 -2.50
N ARG A 39 -19.48 19.80 -3.54
CA ARG A 39 -19.46 19.25 -4.89
C ARG A 39 -18.47 18.10 -4.98
N LEU A 40 -18.87 16.99 -5.61
CA LEU A 40 -18.02 15.81 -5.77
C LEU A 40 -17.04 15.92 -6.94
N LYS A 41 -17.27 16.82 -7.89
CA LYS A 41 -16.40 17.04 -9.07
C LYS A 41 -14.94 17.28 -8.73
N ARG A 42 -14.62 17.84 -7.56
CA ARG A 42 -13.24 18.06 -7.10
C ARG A 42 -12.46 16.79 -6.81
N PHE A 43 -13.15 15.66 -6.65
CA PHE A 43 -12.56 14.34 -6.41
C PHE A 43 -12.46 13.51 -7.70
N LEU A 44 -12.88 14.08 -8.85
CA LEU A 44 -12.71 13.42 -10.13
C LEU A 44 -11.21 13.33 -10.44
N LEU A 45 -10.71 12.11 -10.56
CA LEU A 45 -9.33 11.85 -10.94
C LEU A 45 -9.19 11.94 -12.46
N VAL A 46 -8.03 12.40 -12.92
CA VAL A 46 -7.64 12.29 -14.34
C VAL A 46 -7.02 10.93 -14.62
N ASP A 47 -6.96 10.53 -15.89
CA ASP A 47 -6.44 9.21 -16.28
C ASP A 47 -5.01 8.96 -15.77
N ALA A 48 -4.14 9.97 -15.81
CA ALA A 48 -2.78 9.88 -15.27
C ALA A 48 -2.73 9.60 -13.75
N GLU A 49 -3.73 10.04 -12.98
CA GLU A 49 -3.82 9.74 -11.55
C GLU A 49 -4.31 8.31 -11.31
N TRP A 50 -5.21 7.82 -12.17
CA TRP A 50 -5.60 6.42 -12.17
C TRP A 50 -4.42 5.49 -12.49
N ASP A 51 -3.59 5.86 -13.46
CA ASP A 51 -2.39 5.09 -13.82
C ASP A 51 -1.41 4.99 -12.64
N ILE A 52 -1.31 6.04 -11.81
CA ILE A 52 -0.51 6.01 -10.58
C ILE A 52 -1.10 5.02 -9.57
N LEU A 53 -2.43 5.01 -9.39
CA LEU A 53 -3.09 4.07 -8.48
C LEU A 53 -2.91 2.62 -8.92
N GLU A 54 -3.04 2.34 -10.22
CA GLU A 54 -2.83 1.02 -10.81
C GLU A 54 -1.38 0.57 -10.65
N ALA A 55 -0.41 1.47 -10.85
CA ALA A 55 1.00 1.18 -10.64
C ALA A 55 1.37 0.96 -9.15
N LEU A 56 0.63 1.56 -8.22
CA LEU A 56 0.86 1.47 -6.78
C LEU A 56 0.23 0.22 -6.16
N LEU A 57 -0.88 -0.26 -6.72
CA LEU A 57 -1.60 -1.44 -6.25
C LEU A 57 -0.71 -2.68 -6.02
N PRO A 58 0.17 -3.11 -6.96
CA PRO A 58 1.04 -4.27 -6.72
C PRO A 58 2.02 -4.05 -5.57
N VAL A 59 2.52 -2.82 -5.36
CA VAL A 59 3.40 -2.49 -4.24
C VAL A 59 2.66 -2.65 -2.91
N PHE A 60 1.42 -2.14 -2.84
CA PHE A 60 0.58 -2.30 -1.66
C PHE A 60 0.20 -3.76 -1.41
N LYS A 61 0.04 -4.56 -2.46
CA LYS A 61 -0.28 -5.98 -2.34
C LYS A 61 0.81 -6.76 -1.59
N ILE A 62 2.08 -6.49 -1.87
CA ILE A 62 3.22 -7.11 -1.16
C ILE A 62 3.10 -6.89 0.35
N LEU A 63 2.87 -5.64 0.77
CA LEU A 63 2.73 -5.26 2.18
C LEU A 63 1.47 -5.84 2.81
N TYR A 64 0.36 -5.85 2.06
CA TYR A 64 -0.92 -6.39 2.49
C TYR A 64 -0.84 -7.89 2.76
N ASP A 65 -0.23 -8.64 1.85
CA ASP A 65 -0.09 -10.10 1.95
C ASP A 65 0.81 -10.48 3.12
N ALA A 66 1.96 -9.81 3.29
CA ALA A 66 2.85 -10.02 4.44
C ALA A 66 2.14 -9.74 5.77
N THR A 67 1.42 -8.62 5.87
CA THR A 67 0.66 -8.25 7.07
C THR A 67 -0.40 -9.29 7.39
N ASN A 68 -1.15 -9.77 6.40
CA ASN A 68 -2.17 -10.78 6.59
C ASN A 68 -1.58 -12.12 7.01
N TYR A 69 -0.44 -12.50 6.45
CA TYR A 69 0.22 -13.75 6.79
C TYR A 69 0.63 -13.79 8.27
N VAL A 70 1.29 -12.74 8.78
CA VAL A 70 1.62 -12.65 10.23
C VAL A 70 0.35 -12.60 11.09
N SER A 71 -0.65 -11.86 10.64
CA SER A 71 -1.81 -11.53 11.48
C SER A 71 -2.88 -12.61 11.54
N THR A 72 -2.88 -13.57 10.61
CA THR A 72 -3.85 -14.67 10.57
C THR A 72 -3.27 -15.98 11.08
N SER A 73 -1.98 -15.99 11.47
CA SER A 73 -1.36 -17.19 11.97
C SER A 73 -1.93 -17.62 13.32
N ARG A 74 -2.20 -18.92 13.44
CA ARG A 74 -2.60 -19.58 14.68
C ARG A 74 -1.39 -19.97 15.55
N TYR A 75 -0.18 -19.72 15.07
CA TYR A 75 1.08 -20.13 15.70
C TYR A 75 2.01 -18.94 15.94
N PRO A 76 2.98 -19.05 16.86
CA PRO A 76 3.98 -18.00 17.07
C PRO A 76 4.88 -17.82 15.82
N MET A 77 4.70 -16.73 15.08
CA MET A 77 5.45 -16.42 13.85
C MET A 77 6.72 -15.59 14.10
N LEU A 78 7.23 -15.59 15.34
CA LEU A 78 8.37 -14.75 15.70
C LEU A 78 9.63 -15.14 14.88
N HIS A 79 9.87 -16.43 14.67
CA HIS A 79 11.01 -16.88 13.87
C HIS A 79 10.94 -16.45 12.38
N GLU A 80 9.75 -16.12 11.86
CA GLU A 80 9.56 -15.80 10.44
C GLU A 80 9.67 -14.32 10.09
N VAL A 81 9.74 -13.43 11.08
CA VAL A 81 9.75 -12.00 10.80
C VAL A 81 11.03 -11.58 10.10
N ILE A 82 12.20 -12.12 10.47
CA ILE A 82 13.45 -11.81 9.75
C ILE A 82 13.36 -12.26 8.28
N PRO A 83 13.05 -13.55 7.98
CA PRO A 83 12.82 -13.99 6.61
C PRO A 83 11.81 -13.14 5.83
N MET A 84 10.72 -12.74 6.48
CA MET A 84 9.69 -11.93 5.85
C MET A 84 10.18 -10.51 5.54
N MET A 85 10.92 -9.87 6.44
CA MET A 85 11.51 -8.56 6.17
C MET A 85 12.53 -8.64 5.02
N ASP A 86 13.31 -9.73 4.91
CA ASP A 86 14.23 -9.95 3.80
C ASP A 86 13.48 -10.10 2.46
N ILE A 87 12.39 -10.87 2.45
CA ILE A 87 11.51 -11.01 1.29
C ILE A 87 10.90 -9.65 0.91
N LEU A 88 10.39 -8.90 1.88
CA LEU A 88 9.80 -7.57 1.66
C LEU A 88 10.84 -6.60 1.07
N ASN A 89 12.06 -6.57 1.59
CA ASN A 89 13.14 -5.74 1.06
C ASN A 89 13.43 -6.09 -0.40
N LYS A 90 13.61 -7.38 -0.71
CA LYS A 90 13.90 -7.84 -2.07
C LYS A 90 12.79 -7.50 -3.07
N GLU A 91 11.53 -7.73 -2.69
CA GLU A 91 10.38 -7.41 -3.55
C GLU A 91 10.25 -5.90 -3.78
N LEU A 92 10.45 -5.09 -2.74
CA LEU A 92 10.43 -3.62 -2.86
C LEU A 92 11.61 -3.08 -3.68
N GLU A 93 12.82 -3.64 -3.54
CA GLU A 93 13.96 -3.28 -4.39
C GLU A 93 13.71 -3.62 -5.86
N THR A 94 13.12 -4.79 -6.12
CA THR A 94 12.73 -5.21 -7.46
C THR A 94 11.70 -4.24 -8.06
N ALA A 95 10.70 -3.84 -7.26
CA ALA A 95 9.72 -2.83 -7.66
C ALA A 95 10.34 -1.45 -7.86
N PHE A 96 11.34 -1.05 -7.05
CA PHE A 96 12.05 0.23 -7.20
C PHE A 96 12.86 0.31 -8.50
N ASN A 97 13.48 -0.82 -8.89
CA ASN A 97 14.31 -0.93 -10.09
C ASN A 97 13.49 -1.06 -11.39
N ASN A 98 12.20 -1.35 -11.29
CA ASN A 98 11.32 -1.42 -12.45
C ASN A 98 11.06 -0.01 -13.03
N GLU A 99 11.69 0.28 -14.16
CA GLU A 99 11.61 1.56 -14.88
C GLU A 99 10.20 1.90 -15.39
N LYS A 100 9.30 0.92 -15.46
CA LYS A 100 7.91 1.14 -15.88
C LYS A 100 7.09 1.89 -14.83
N HIS A 101 7.53 1.92 -13.57
CA HIS A 101 6.79 2.64 -12.54
C HIS A 101 6.99 4.16 -12.67
N PRO A 102 5.90 4.95 -12.49
CA PRO A 102 6.02 6.41 -12.41
C PRO A 102 7.01 6.84 -11.33
N LEU A 103 7.72 7.95 -11.56
CA LEU A 103 8.72 8.47 -10.62
C LEU A 103 8.16 8.66 -9.19
N VAL A 104 6.89 9.07 -9.08
CA VAL A 104 6.20 9.24 -7.79
C VAL A 104 6.09 7.91 -7.03
N VAL A 105 5.75 6.82 -7.73
CA VAL A 105 5.66 5.48 -7.14
C VAL A 105 7.04 5.01 -6.69
N ARG A 106 8.07 5.18 -7.54
CA ARG A 106 9.45 4.83 -7.20
C ARG A 106 9.97 5.57 -5.96
N ARG A 107 9.68 6.87 -5.84
CA ARG A 107 9.98 7.65 -4.63
C ARG A 107 9.22 7.13 -3.40
N GLY A 108 7.96 6.76 -3.56
CA GLY A 108 7.18 6.12 -2.50
C GLY A 108 7.82 4.81 -2.01
N ILE A 109 8.28 3.96 -2.95
CA ILE A 109 8.99 2.71 -2.65
C ILE A 109 10.30 3.00 -1.93
N GLN A 110 11.07 4.01 -2.35
CA GLN A 110 12.30 4.40 -1.68
C GLN A 110 12.05 4.78 -0.21
N HIS A 111 10.97 5.52 0.07
CA HIS A 111 10.58 5.81 1.45
C HIS A 111 10.18 4.55 2.23
N ALA A 112 9.48 3.61 1.59
CA ALA A 112 9.13 2.34 2.22
C ALA A 112 10.38 1.52 2.60
N LEU A 113 11.38 1.44 1.72
CA LEU A 113 12.67 0.79 1.99
C LEU A 113 13.40 1.42 3.18
N VAL A 114 13.46 2.75 3.25
CA VAL A 114 14.08 3.47 4.39
C VAL A 114 13.36 3.16 5.71
N VAL A 115 12.03 3.08 5.67
CA VAL A 115 11.24 2.71 6.86
C VAL A 115 11.49 1.25 7.23
N LEU A 116 11.58 0.35 6.26
CA LEU A 116 11.83 -1.07 6.46
C LEU A 116 13.21 -1.29 7.10
N ASP A 117 14.25 -0.66 6.56
CA ASP A 117 15.62 -0.68 7.11
C ASP A 117 15.67 -0.17 8.56
N LYS A 118 14.99 0.94 8.86
CA LYS A 118 14.87 1.46 10.22
C LYS A 118 14.30 0.44 11.21
N TYR A 119 13.31 -0.35 10.80
CA TYR A 119 12.72 -1.37 11.68
C TYR A 119 13.56 -2.63 11.73
N TYR A 120 14.15 -3.04 10.61
CA TYR A 120 15.10 -4.15 10.54
C TYR A 120 16.23 -3.94 11.54
N SER A 121 16.80 -2.73 11.57
CA SER A 121 17.86 -2.35 12.50
C SER A 121 17.46 -2.47 13.98
N LYS A 122 16.17 -2.58 14.33
CA LYS A 122 15.70 -2.76 15.71
C LYS A 122 15.50 -4.22 16.07
N VAL A 123 15.29 -5.09 15.08
CA VAL A 123 15.16 -6.53 15.27
C VAL A 123 16.46 -7.11 15.83
N ASP A 124 17.61 -6.66 15.33
CA ASP A 124 18.95 -7.09 15.77
C ASP A 124 19.26 -6.86 17.27
N TYR A 125 18.60 -5.88 17.89
CA TYR A 125 18.81 -5.56 19.31
C TYR A 125 17.90 -6.34 20.24
N SER A 126 16.83 -6.96 19.75
CA SER A 126 15.86 -7.63 20.61
C SER A 126 16.28 -9.07 20.89
N LEU A 127 16.40 -9.38 22.19
CA LEU A 127 16.71 -10.71 22.70
C LEU A 127 15.70 -11.75 22.21
N MET A 128 14.43 -11.36 22.09
CA MET A 128 13.35 -12.28 21.69
C MET A 128 13.58 -12.89 20.31
N TRP A 129 14.09 -12.11 19.35
CA TRP A 129 14.35 -12.62 18.00
C TRP A 129 15.57 -13.54 18.00
N LYS A 130 16.63 -13.19 18.74
CA LYS A 130 17.84 -14.01 18.88
C LYS A 130 17.56 -15.37 19.52
N THR A 131 16.58 -15.45 20.42
CA THR A 131 16.18 -16.71 21.05
C THR A 131 15.17 -17.52 20.25
N SER A 132 14.59 -16.94 19.20
CA SER A 132 13.55 -17.58 18.38
C SER A 132 14.06 -18.23 17.10
N MET A 133 15.30 -17.91 16.71
CA MET A 133 16.07 -18.61 15.66
C MET A 133 16.81 -19.80 16.27
#